data_AF-A0A358SWI9-F1
#
_entry.id   AF-A0A358SWI9-F1
#
_cell.length_a   1.000
_cell.length_b   1.000
_cell.length_c   1.000
_cell.angle_alpha   90.00
_cell.angle_beta   90.00
_cell.angle_gamma   90.00
#
_symmetry.space_group_name_H-M   'P 1'
#
loop_
_entity.id
_entity.type
_entity.pdbx_description
1 polymer ?
#
loop_
_entity_poly.entity_id
_entity_poly.type
_entity_poly.pdbx_seq_one_letter_code
_entity_poly.pdbx_strand_id
1 'polypeptide(L)'
;MQEALSELALGDPELLGKALGLRSDWQQESGLDPRSYALVKIAALIALDAPPASYLWQVGNALDSGVTAEDLLGVLRAIMPQVGMPKIVAAAPELIVALGLTLPDGE
;
A
#
# COMPACT_ATOMS: atom_id res chain seq x y z
N MET A 1 18.09 -9.96 -18.92
CA MET A 1 16.62 -9.79 -18.96
C MET A 1 15.91 -11.10 -18.63
N GLN A 2 16.12 -12.21 -19.36
CA GLN A 2 15.50 -13.51 -19.04
C GLN A 2 15.92 -14.06 -17.66
N GLU A 3 17.20 -13.94 -17.30
CA GLU A 3 17.73 -14.30 -15.98
C GLU A 3 17.04 -13.53 -14.86
N ALA A 4 17.08 -12.19 -14.89
CA ALA A 4 16.39 -11.33 -13.93
C ALA A 4 14.87 -11.61 -13.82
N LEU A 5 14.19 -11.91 -14.94
CA LEU A 5 12.76 -12.29 -14.91
C LEU A 5 12.53 -13.68 -14.31
N SER A 6 13.49 -14.60 -14.47
CA SER A 6 13.43 -15.94 -13.90
C SER A 6 13.70 -15.91 -12.39
N GLU A 7 14.67 -15.11 -11.95
CA GLU A 7 14.93 -14.80 -10.54
C GLU A 7 13.69 -14.20 -9.87
N LEU A 8 13.03 -13.24 -10.55
CA LEU A 8 11.79 -12.64 -10.06
C LEU A 8 10.65 -13.66 -9.96
N ALA A 9 10.49 -14.53 -10.95
CA ALA A 9 9.47 -15.57 -10.95
C ALA A 9 9.70 -16.64 -9.87
N LEU A 10 10.95 -16.92 -9.53
CA LEU A 10 11.34 -17.89 -8.50
C LEU A 10 11.38 -17.29 -7.09
N GLY A 11 11.17 -15.97 -6.95
CA GLY A 11 11.19 -15.28 -5.67
C GLY A 11 12.57 -15.27 -5.03
N ASP A 12 13.62 -15.06 -5.83
CA ASP A 12 15.01 -15.06 -5.36
C ASP A 12 15.20 -14.12 -4.15
N PRO A 13 15.64 -14.64 -2.99
CA PRO A 13 15.84 -13.84 -1.78
C PRO A 13 16.86 -12.72 -1.95
N GLU A 14 17.87 -12.84 -2.82
CA GLU A 14 18.81 -11.74 -3.08
C GLU A 14 18.14 -10.58 -3.83
N LEU A 15 17.29 -10.91 -4.81
CA LEU A 15 16.51 -9.92 -5.55
C LEU A 15 15.49 -9.23 -4.64
N LEU A 16 14.84 -9.99 -3.73
CA LEU A 16 13.97 -9.45 -2.69
C LEU A 16 14.74 -8.51 -1.76
N GLY A 17 15.93 -8.90 -1.31
CA GLY A 17 16.82 -8.06 -0.50
C GLY A 17 17.20 -6.74 -1.19
N LYS A 18 17.58 -6.80 -2.47
CA LYS A 18 17.85 -5.60 -3.29
C LYS A 18 16.61 -4.71 -3.43
N ALA A 19 15.44 -5.30 -3.68
CA ALA A 19 14.18 -4.57 -3.79
C ALA A 19 13.77 -3.89 -2.46
N LEU A 20 14.05 -4.52 -1.31
CA LEU A 20 13.86 -3.91 0.00
C LEU A 20 14.85 -2.78 0.27
N GLY A 21 16.12 -2.94 -0.10
CA GLY A 21 17.14 -1.90 -0.02
C GLY A 21 16.74 -0.65 -0.80
N LEU A 22 16.37 -0.82 -2.07
CA LEU A 22 15.89 0.27 -2.92
C LEU A 22 14.70 1.03 -2.28
N ARG A 23 13.78 0.34 -1.60
CA ARG A 23 12.65 0.99 -0.93
C ARG A 23 13.09 1.87 0.25
N SER A 24 14.08 1.42 1.01
CA SER A 24 14.66 2.23 2.10
C SER A 24 15.33 3.48 1.53
N ASP A 25 16.04 3.35 0.42
CA ASP A 25 16.68 4.47 -0.26
C ASP A 25 15.64 5.48 -0.78
N TRP A 26 14.59 5.01 -1.45
CA TRP A 26 13.49 5.87 -1.93
C TRP A 26 12.79 6.63 -0.80
N GLN A 27 12.65 6.01 0.38
CA GLN A 27 12.11 6.70 1.54
C GLN A 27 13.06 7.82 2.00
N GLN A 28 14.36 7.51 2.17
CA GLN A 28 15.36 8.48 2.58
C GLN A 28 15.45 9.67 1.61
N GLU A 29 15.46 9.40 0.30
CA GLU A 29 15.47 10.41 -0.76
C GLU A 29 14.22 11.28 -0.78
N SER A 30 13.05 10.72 -0.40
CA SER A 30 11.81 11.50 -0.30
C SER A 30 11.81 12.54 0.84
N GLY A 31 12.67 12.35 1.85
CA GLY A 31 12.72 13.18 3.05
C GLY A 31 11.51 13.03 3.99
N LEU A 32 10.59 12.09 3.71
CA LEU A 32 9.43 11.82 4.57
C LEU A 32 9.79 10.87 5.71
N ASP A 33 9.23 11.12 6.89
CA ASP A 33 9.28 10.16 7.99
C ASP A 33 8.52 8.86 7.61
N PRO A 34 8.81 7.71 8.27
CA PRO A 34 8.20 6.42 7.93
C PRO A 34 6.68 6.41 7.90
N ARG A 35 6.05 7.15 8.80
CA ARG A 35 4.59 7.20 8.90
C ARG A 35 4.02 8.00 7.74
N SER A 36 4.56 9.20 7.47
CA SER A 36 4.13 10.03 6.34
C SER A 36 4.36 9.33 5.00
N TYR A 37 5.51 8.68 4.81
CA TYR A 37 5.83 7.92 3.59
C TYR A 37 4.83 6.79 3.33
N ALA A 38 4.44 6.06 4.38
CA ALA A 38 3.43 5.00 4.27
C ALA A 38 2.05 5.56 3.87
N LEU A 39 1.59 6.63 4.53
CA LEU A 39 0.30 7.25 4.22
C LEU A 39 0.22 7.78 2.79
N VAL A 40 1.28 8.42 2.29
CA VAL A 40 1.37 8.90 0.90
C VAL A 40 1.26 7.73 -0.09
N LYS A 41 1.88 6.60 0.21
CA LYS A 41 1.78 5.39 -0.64
C LYS A 41 0.38 4.81 -0.65
N ILE A 42 -0.30 4.75 0.50
CA ILE A 42 -1.71 4.32 0.55
C ILE A 42 -2.59 5.26 -0.28
N ALA A 43 -2.42 6.57 -0.12
CA ALA A 43 -3.15 7.55 -0.92
C ALA A 43 -2.93 7.36 -2.43
N ALA A 44 -1.70 7.07 -2.84
CA ALA A 44 -1.36 6.78 -4.23
C ALA A 44 -2.03 5.49 -4.75
N LEU A 45 -2.06 4.41 -3.95
CA LEU A 45 -2.76 3.17 -4.34
C LEU A 45 -4.25 3.41 -4.57
N ILE A 46 -4.89 4.19 -3.70
CA ILE A 46 -6.31 4.55 -3.83
C ILE A 46 -6.53 5.40 -5.08
N ALA A 47 -5.69 6.41 -5.29
CA ALA A 47 -5.78 7.29 -6.46
C ALA A 47 -5.60 6.54 -7.78
N LEU A 48 -4.72 5.53 -7.80
CA LEU A 48 -4.42 4.72 -9.00
C LEU A 48 -5.37 3.55 -9.22
N ASP A 49 -6.29 3.27 -8.28
CA ASP A 49 -7.14 2.07 -8.31
C ASP A 49 -6.29 0.79 -8.41
N ALA A 50 -5.32 0.68 -7.51
CA ALA A 50 -4.32 -0.39 -7.52
C ALA A 50 -4.94 -1.78 -7.28
N PRO A 51 -4.28 -2.88 -7.71
CA PRO A 51 -4.79 -4.22 -7.47
C PRO A 51 -4.74 -4.62 -5.98
N PRO A 52 -5.61 -5.54 -5.52
CA PRO A 52 -5.72 -5.99 -4.12
C PRO A 52 -4.39 -6.35 -3.44
N ALA A 53 -3.52 -7.08 -4.15
CA ALA A 53 -2.23 -7.51 -3.62
C ALA A 53 -1.32 -6.33 -3.20
N SER A 54 -1.47 -5.17 -3.85
CA SER A 54 -0.74 -3.95 -3.48
C SER A 54 -1.19 -3.41 -2.13
N TYR A 55 -2.49 -3.49 -1.81
CA TYR A 55 -3.03 -3.06 -0.52
C TYR A 55 -2.53 -3.95 0.61
N LEU A 56 -2.61 -5.28 0.46
CA LEU A 56 -2.12 -6.23 1.46
C LEU A 56 -0.69 -5.90 1.91
N TRP A 57 0.20 -5.72 0.94
CA TRP A 57 1.60 -5.43 1.22
C TRP A 57 1.80 -4.03 1.83
N GLN A 58 1.18 -2.98 1.27
CA GLN A 58 1.44 -1.62 1.72
C GLN A 58 0.75 -1.28 3.05
N VAL A 59 -0.41 -1.87 3.33
CA VAL A 59 -1.07 -1.72 4.63
C VAL A 59 -0.24 -2.37 5.72
N GLY A 60 0.30 -3.58 5.50
CA GLY A 60 1.24 -4.21 6.45
C GLY A 60 2.42 -3.30 6.80
N ASN A 61 3.11 -2.75 5.78
CA ASN A 61 4.22 -1.82 6.01
C ASN A 61 3.79 -0.53 6.72
N ALA A 62 2.55 -0.07 6.50
CA ALA A 62 2.02 1.12 7.16
C ALA A 62 1.80 0.84 8.65
N LEU A 63 1.23 -0.32 8.99
CA LEU A 63 1.06 -0.73 10.39
C LEU A 63 2.41 -0.84 11.10
N ASP A 64 3.43 -1.41 10.43
CA ASP A 64 4.80 -1.50 10.95
C ASP A 64 5.45 -0.11 11.17
N SER A 65 4.99 0.93 10.46
CA SER A 65 5.43 2.32 10.67
C SER A 65 4.58 3.11 11.66
N GLY A 66 3.66 2.43 12.37
CA GLY A 66 2.81 3.01 13.41
C GLY A 66 1.55 3.71 12.87
N VAL A 67 1.19 3.47 11.60
CA VAL A 67 -0.11 3.89 11.05
C VAL A 67 -1.21 3.02 11.67
N THR A 68 -2.34 3.63 12.02
CA THR A 68 -3.51 2.93 12.55
C THR A 68 -4.61 2.76 11.50
N ALA A 69 -5.59 1.88 11.75
CA ALA A 69 -6.76 1.78 10.89
C ALA A 69 -7.54 3.11 10.78
N GLU A 70 -7.60 3.91 11.86
CA GLU A 70 -8.23 5.23 11.84
C GLU A 70 -7.46 6.21 10.94
N ASP A 71 -6.13 6.11 10.88
CA ASP A 71 -5.34 6.92 9.96
C ASP A 71 -5.64 6.58 8.49
N LEU A 72 -5.82 5.30 8.16
CA LEU A 72 -6.20 4.87 6.81
C LEU A 72 -7.59 5.37 6.41
N LEU A 73 -8.54 5.34 7.35
CA LEU A 73 -9.84 5.99 7.18
C LEU A 73 -9.69 7.51 7.01
N GLY A 74 -8.77 8.12 7.75
CA GLY A 74 -8.34 9.50 7.58
C GLY A 74 -7.84 9.80 6.16
N VAL A 75 -7.05 8.90 5.56
CA VAL A 75 -6.59 9.03 4.17
C VAL A 75 -7.76 9.04 3.20
N LEU A 76 -8.71 8.10 3.32
CA LEU A 76 -9.91 8.07 2.49
C LEU A 76 -10.67 9.40 2.56
N ARG A 77 -10.89 9.92 3.78
CA ARG A 77 -11.55 11.21 4.00
C ARG A 77 -10.76 12.38 3.39
N ALA A 78 -9.45 12.37 3.55
CA ALA A 78 -8.58 13.45 3.10
C ALA A 78 -8.51 13.57 1.57
N ILE A 79 -8.49 12.44 0.85
CA ILE A 79 -8.33 12.44 -0.61
C ILE A 79 -9.64 12.35 -1.38
N MET A 80 -10.77 12.08 -0.70
CA MET A 80 -12.09 11.93 -1.31
C MET A 80 -12.46 13.07 -2.27
N PRO A 81 -12.22 14.37 -1.95
CA PRO A 81 -12.51 15.45 -2.89
C PRO A 81 -11.65 15.42 -4.17
N GLN A 82 -10.46 14.82 -4.12
CA GLN A 82 -9.51 14.77 -5.24
C GLN A 82 -9.77 13.59 -6.17
N VAL A 83 -10.12 12.43 -5.61
CA VAL A 83 -10.25 11.18 -6.38
C VAL A 83 -11.71 10.79 -6.66
N GLY A 84 -12.67 11.39 -5.94
CA GLY A 84 -14.10 11.14 -6.06
C GLY A 84 -14.56 9.87 -5.34
N MET A 85 -15.86 9.78 -5.07
CA MET A 85 -16.48 8.66 -4.36
C MET A 85 -16.23 7.27 -4.98
N PRO A 86 -16.23 7.08 -6.32
CA PRO A 86 -16.03 5.75 -6.90
C PRO A 86 -14.71 5.09 -6.47
N LYS A 87 -13.60 5.84 -6.42
CA LYS A 87 -12.30 5.33 -5.98
C LYS A 87 -12.27 5.04 -4.48
N ILE A 88 -12.98 5.84 -3.67
CA ILE A 88 -13.10 5.59 -2.23
C ILE A 88 -13.88 4.30 -1.95
N VAL A 89 -15.00 4.10 -2.64
CA VAL A 89 -15.83 2.89 -2.52
C VAL A 89 -15.06 1.66 -2.98
N ALA A 90 -14.31 1.74 -4.08
CA ALA A 90 -13.48 0.64 -4.57
C ALA A 90 -12.34 0.26 -3.60
N ALA A 91 -11.71 1.25 -2.94
CA ALA A 91 -10.61 0.99 -2.02
C ALA A 91 -11.05 0.46 -0.65
N ALA A 92 -12.28 0.73 -0.22
CA ALA A 92 -12.79 0.30 1.09
C ALA A 92 -12.68 -1.22 1.34
N PRO A 93 -13.17 -2.12 0.46
CA PRO A 93 -13.02 -3.56 0.67
C PRO A 93 -11.56 -4.01 0.70
N GLU A 94 -10.69 -3.40 -0.11
CA GLU A 94 -9.27 -3.73 -0.13
C GLU A 94 -8.58 -3.39 1.20
N LEU A 95 -8.94 -2.26 1.80
CA LEU A 95 -8.44 -1.88 3.13
C LEU A 95 -9.00 -2.80 4.23
N ILE A 96 -10.27 -3.19 4.16
CA ILE A 96 -10.87 -4.13 5.12
C ILE A 96 -10.10 -5.45 5.10
N VAL A 97 -9.90 -6.03 3.91
CA VAL A 97 -9.16 -7.30 3.76
C VAL A 97 -7.71 -7.15 4.21
N ALA A 98 -7.04 -6.08 3.82
CA ALA A 98 -5.64 -5.84 4.20
C ALA A 98 -5.44 -5.59 5.70
N LEU A 99 -6.46 -5.12 6.41
CA LEU A 99 -6.49 -5.01 7.87
C LEU A 99 -6.85 -6.33 8.57
N GLY A 100 -7.13 -7.41 7.83
CA GLY A 100 -7.59 -8.68 8.37
C GLY A 100 -9.01 -8.63 8.96
N LEU A 101 -9.81 -7.66 8.53
CA LEU A 101 -11.20 -7.49 8.95
C LEU A 101 -12.15 -8.27 8.02
N THR A 102 -13.33 -8.59 8.54
CA THR A 102 -14.37 -9.26 7.76
C THR A 102 -15.13 -8.24 6.92
N LEU A 103 -15.35 -8.55 5.64
CA LEU A 103 -16.21 -7.74 4.78
C LEU A 103 -17.66 -7.79 5.29
N PRO A 104 -18.44 -6.70 5.16
CA PRO A 104 -19.86 -6.73 5.47
C PRO A 104 -20.57 -7.70 4.53
N ASP A 105 -21.58 -8.40 5.04
CA ASP A 105 -22.49 -9.19 4.22
C ASP A 105 -23.16 -8.26 3.19
N GLY A 106 -23.16 -8.66 1.91
CA GLY A 106 -23.83 -7.90 0.87
C GLY A 106 -25.35 -8.03 0.98
N GLU A 107 -26.07 -6.90 1.07
CA GLU A 107 -27.51 -6.83 0.78
C GLU A 107 -27.77 -6.74 -0.73
#